data_AF-A0A0C9VSJ5-F1
#
_entry.id   AF-A0A0C9VSJ5-F1
#
_cell.length_a   1.000
_cell.length_b   1.000
_cell.length_c   1.000
_cell.angle_alpha   90.00
_cell.angle_beta   90.00
_cell.angle_gamma   90.00
#
_symmetry.space_group_name_H-M   'P 1'
#
loop_
_entity.id
_entity.type
_entity.pdbx_description
1 polymer ?
#
loop_
_entity_poly.entity_id
_entity_poly.type
_entity_poly.pdbx_seq_one_letter_code
_entity_poly.pdbx_strand_id
1 'polypeptide(L)' 'RANRTLGQMLRSCIGPSQKDWVSRLPAIEFAINLARSDSTGYSPFFLNTGRMPRTMV' A
#
# COMPACT_ATOMS: atom_id res chain seq x y z
N ARG A 1 -6.84 -4.12 10.63
CA ARG A 1 -7.30 -3.81 9.25
C ARG A 1 -6.13 -3.79 8.26
N ALA A 2 -5.10 -2.97 8.48
CA ALA A 2 -3.95 -2.85 7.58
C ALA A 2 -3.27 -4.18 7.22
N ASN A 3 -2.91 -5.02 8.20
CA ASN A 3 -2.29 -6.34 7.94
C ASN A 3 -3.14 -7.27 7.07
N ARG A 4 -4.47 -7.18 7.19
CA ARG A 4 -5.40 -7.96 6.35
C ARG A 4 -5.36 -7.47 4.90
N THR A 5 -5.35 -6.15 4.69
CA THR A 5 -5.23 -5.53 3.37
C THR A 5 -3.88 -5.84 2.73
N LEU A 6 -2.77 -5.72 3.48
CA LEU A 6 -1.44 -6.15 3.05
C LEU A 6 -1.44 -7.60 2.59
N GLY A 7 -1.99 -8.51 3.40
CA GLY A 7 -2.08 -9.92 3.05
C GLY A 7 -2.95 -10.21 1.82
N GLN A 8 -3.98 -9.40 1.56
CA GLN A 8 -4.79 -9.52 0.33
C GLN A 8 -4.03 -9.04 -0.89
N MET A 9 -3.36 -7.89 -0.80
CA MET A 9 -2.55 -7.33 -1.89
C MET A 9 -1.36 -8.21 -2.24
N LEU A 10 -0.68 -8.79 -1.24
CA LEU A 10 0.39 -9.75 -1.47
C LEU A 10 -0.14 -10.96 -2.26
N ARG A 11 -1.28 -11.54 -1.87
CA ARG A 11 -1.86 -12.68 -2.61
C ARG A 11 -2.27 -12.33 -4.03
N SER A 12 -2.70 -11.09 -4.30
CA SER A 12 -3.11 -10.67 -5.65
C SER A 12 -1.96 -10.24 -6.55
N CYS A 13 -0.86 -9.73 -5.98
CA CYS A 13 0.20 -9.08 -6.73
C CYS A 13 1.48 -9.93 -6.89
N ILE A 14 1.60 -11.00 -6.10
CA ILE A 14 2.75 -11.93 -6.14
C ILE A 14 2.47 -13.01 -7.18
N GLY A 15 3.51 -13.40 -7.92
CA GLY A 15 3.42 -14.48 -8.89
C GLY A 15 3.22 -15.87 -8.25
N PRO A 16 2.83 -16.89 -9.04
CA PRO A 16 2.55 -18.23 -8.53
C PRO A 16 3.70 -18.90 -7.76
N SER A 17 4.95 -18.55 -8.11
CA SER A 17 6.15 -19.08 -7.45
C SER A 17 6.41 -18.46 -6.07
N GLN A 18 5.70 -17.39 -5.71
CA GLN A 18 5.84 -16.64 -4.46
C GLN A 18 7.25 -16.10 -4.16
N LYS A 19 8.12 -15.98 -5.17
CA LYS A 19 9.51 -15.51 -5.00
C LYS A 19 9.67 -14.01 -5.20
N ASP A 20 8.69 -13.33 -5.80
CA ASP A 20 8.73 -11.89 -6.10
C ASP A 20 8.12 -11.02 -4.99
N TRP A 21 7.77 -11.60 -3.84
CA TRP A 21 7.09 -10.85 -2.76
C TRP A 21 7.90 -9.64 -2.26
N VAL A 22 9.22 -9.79 -2.15
CA VAL A 22 10.12 -8.71 -1.69
C VAL A 22 10.12 -7.54 -2.68
N SER A 23 10.16 -7.83 -3.99
CA SER A 23 10.18 -6.77 -5.02
C SER A 23 8.81 -6.11 -5.19
N ARG A 24 7.71 -6.80 -4.86
CA ARG A 24 6.35 -6.24 -4.85
C ARG A 24 6.06 -5.38 -3.61
N LEU A 25 6.77 -5.61 -2.51
CA LEU A 25 6.48 -5.00 -1.21
C LEU A 25 6.44 -3.46 -1.25
N PRO A 26 7.40 -2.75 -1.87
CA PRO A 26 7.40 -1.28 -1.89
C PRO A 26 6.18 -0.70 -2.63
N ALA A 27 5.76 -1.34 -3.72
CA ALA A 27 4.59 -0.90 -4.48
C ALA A 27 3.29 -1.10 -3.68
N ILE A 28 3.18 -2.22 -2.96
CA ILE A 28 2.03 -2.53 -2.11
C ILE A 28 1.96 -1.55 -0.93
N GLU A 29 3.08 -1.30 -0.26
CA GLU A 29 3.18 -0.32 0.83
C GLU A 29 2.76 1.07 0.35
N PHE A 30 3.30 1.51 -0.80
CA PHE A 30 2.97 2.80 -1.38
C PHE A 30 1.47 2.93 -1.67
N ALA A 31 0.86 1.91 -2.28
CA ALA A 31 -0.57 1.90 -2.58
C ALA A 31 -1.42 2.00 -1.31
N ILE A 32 -1.05 1.29 -0.23
CA ILE A 32 -1.78 1.33 1.04
C ILE A 32 -1.64 2.67 1.73
N ASN A 33 -0.44 3.25 1.74
CA ASN A 33 -0.19 4.55 2.36
C ASN A 33 -0.78 5.72 1.55
N LEU A 34 -1.03 5.53 0.25
CA LEU A 34 -1.69 6.49 -0.62
C LEU A 34 -3.22 6.42 -0.54
N ALA A 35 -3.79 5.22 -0.31
CA ALA A 35 -5.23 5.03 -0.25
C ALA A 35 -5.88 5.81 0.90
N ARG A 36 -7.02 6.47 0.61
CA ARG A 36 -7.82 7.17 1.60
C ARG A 36 -8.45 6.16 2.56
N SER A 37 -8.27 6.35 3.87
CA SER A 37 -8.97 5.54 4.86
C SER A 37 -10.41 6.04 5.01
N ASP A 38 -11.36 5.11 5.02
CA ASP A 38 -12.79 5.40 5.19
C ASP A 38 -13.09 6.04 6.56
N SER A 39 -12.37 5.61 7.61
CA SER A 39 -12.57 6.09 8.98
C SER A 39 -12.08 7.52 9.23
N THR A 40 -11.03 7.96 8.53
CA THR A 40 -10.43 9.28 8.74
C THR A 40 -10.69 10.23 7.58
N GLY A 41 -11.06 9.71 6.41
CA GLY A 41 -11.18 10.50 5.18
C GLY A 41 -9.85 10.96 4.60
N TYR A 42 -8.71 10.51 5.12
CA TYR A 42 -7.39 10.91 4.65
C TYR A 42 -6.49 9.71 4.38
N SER A 43 -5.48 9.89 3.53
CA SER A 43 -4.45 8.87 3.32
C SER A 43 -3.44 8.86 4.48
N PRO A 44 -2.87 7.71 4.83
CA PRO A 44 -1.77 7.65 5.81
C PRO A 44 -0.61 8.59 5.49
N PHE A 45 -0.25 8.75 4.21
CA PHE A 45 0.79 9.72 3.83
C PHE A 45 0.43 11.15 4.23
N PHE A 46 -0.81 11.57 3.97
CA PHE A 46 -1.26 12.90 4.37
C PHE A 46 -1.28 13.07 5.88
N LEU A 47 -1.74 12.05 6.61
CA LEU A 47 -1.79 12.10 8.08
C LEU A 47 -0.40 12.15 8.73
N ASN A 48 0.59 11.49 8.13
CA ASN A 48 1.94 11.44 8.69
C ASN A 48 2.82 12.63 8.27
N THR A 49 2.63 13.17 7.06
CA THR A 49 3.54 14.19 6.48
C THR A 49 2.87 15.53 6.18
N GLY A 50 1.55 15.62 6.30
CA GLY A 50 0.76 16.79 5.88
C GLY A 50 0.73 17.00 4.37
N ARG A 51 1.31 16.09 3.57
CA ARG A 51 1.41 16.19 2.11
C ARG A 51 1.07 14.85 1.46
N MET A 52 0.51 14.89 0.26
CA MET A 52 0.42 13.70 -0.58
C MET A 52 1.74 13.53 -1.34
N PRO A 53 2.27 12.30 -1.46
CA PRO A 53 3.47 12.06 -2.24
C PRO A 53 3.20 12.36 -3.71
N ARG A 54 4.23 12.77 -4.45
CA ARG A 54 4.13 12.83 -5.90
C ARG A 54 3.95 11.41 -6.42
N THR A 55 2.93 11.21 -7.24
CA THR A 55 2.71 9.93 -7.92
C THR A 55 3.98 9.55 -8.67
N MET A 56 4.44 8.31 -8.53
CA MET A 56 5.49 7.76 -9.41
C MET A 56 4.95 7.83 -10.84
N VAL A 57 5.48 8.76 -11.64
CA VAL A 57 5.30 8.83 -13.09
C VAL A 57 6.38 8.00 -13.75
#